data_AF-A0A177MP43-F1
#
_entry.id   AF-A0A177MP43-F1
#
_cell.length_a   1.000
_cell.length_b   1.000
_cell.length_c   1.000
_cell.angle_alpha   90.00
_cell.angle_beta   90.00
_cell.angle_gamma   90.00
#
_symmetry.space_group_name_H-M   'P 1'
#
loop_
_entity.id
_entity.type
_entity.pdbx_description
1 polymer ?
#
loop_
_entity_poly.entity_id
_entity_poly.type
_entity_poly.pdbx_seq_one_letter_code
_entity_poly.pdbx_strand_id
1 'polypeptide(L)'
;MYLLVNPNGGKYFRLDYRFTGKRKTLALGVYPDTSLKQARDRRDTAKKQIADGIDPGITRKIEKAGSTENTLAAVAKEFMEANRKKWSASHFAHLEQCFERDVFPWLGSYN
;
A
#
# COMPACT_ATOMS: atom_id res chain seq x y z
N MET A 1 3.62 11.94 19.00
CA MET A 1 3.69 10.48 19.21
C MET A 1 3.42 10.22 20.69
N TYR A 2 2.65 9.20 20.98
CA TYR A 2 2.33 8.76 22.33
C TYR A 2 2.31 7.23 22.40
N LEU A 3 2.34 6.69 23.62
CA LEU A 3 2.06 5.28 23.88
C LEU A 3 0.61 5.14 24.33
N LEU A 4 -0.20 4.45 23.55
CA LEU A 4 -1.57 4.09 23.91
C LEU A 4 -1.52 2.79 24.72
N VAL A 5 -1.95 2.85 25.97
CA VAL A 5 -2.10 1.67 26.85
C VAL A 5 -3.57 1.29 26.88
N ASN A 6 -3.90 0.12 26.34
CA ASN A 6 -5.25 -0.40 26.34
C ASN A 6 -5.57 -1.10 27.68
N PRO A 7 -6.86 -1.17 28.08
CA PRO A 7 -7.27 -1.89 29.29
C PRO A 7 -6.86 -3.37 29.30
N ASN A 8 -6.72 -3.99 28.13
CA ASN A 8 -6.23 -5.36 27.98
C ASN A 8 -4.70 -5.51 28.13
N GLY A 9 -3.99 -4.46 28.51
CA GLY A 9 -2.53 -4.45 28.68
C GLY A 9 -1.73 -4.20 27.40
N GLY A 10 -2.37 -4.15 26.23
CA GLY A 10 -1.71 -3.86 24.96
C GLY A 10 -1.16 -2.44 24.91
N LYS A 11 0.11 -2.29 24.49
CA LYS A 11 0.81 -0.99 24.45
C LYS A 11 1.20 -0.65 23.01
N TYR A 12 0.62 0.40 22.44
CA TYR A 12 0.78 0.76 21.04
C TYR A 12 1.46 2.12 20.88
N PHE A 13 2.52 2.18 20.10
CA PHE A 13 3.07 3.46 19.68
C PHE A 13 2.18 4.05 18.57
N ARG A 14 1.68 5.26 18.81
CA ARG A 14 0.78 5.97 17.89
C ARG A 14 1.30 7.37 17.59
N LEU A 15 0.99 7.86 16.39
CA LEU A 15 1.23 9.23 15.97
C LEU A 15 -0.04 9.81 15.36
N ASP A 16 -0.60 10.82 16.02
CA ASP A 16 -1.65 11.63 15.43
C ASP A 16 -1.01 12.69 14.53
N TYR A 17 -1.62 12.88 13.36
CA TYR A 17 -1.19 13.87 12.37
C TYR A 17 -2.40 14.42 11.63
N ARG A 18 -2.19 15.52 10.88
CA ARG A 18 -3.16 16.02 9.92
C ARG A 18 -2.59 15.92 8.52
N PHE A 19 -3.41 15.48 7.59
CA PHE A 19 -3.11 15.46 6.17
C PHE A 19 -4.36 15.88 5.42
N THR A 20 -4.23 16.81 4.47
CA THR A 20 -5.37 17.37 3.71
C THR A 20 -6.55 17.79 4.60
N GLY A 21 -6.27 18.50 5.70
CA GLY A 21 -7.29 18.98 6.65
C GLY A 21 -7.93 17.94 7.57
N LYS A 22 -7.67 16.63 7.37
CA LYS A 22 -8.24 15.54 8.17
C LYS A 22 -7.26 15.04 9.23
N ARG A 23 -7.72 14.84 10.46
CA ARG A 23 -6.96 14.17 11.52
C ARG A 23 -6.87 12.67 11.21
N LYS A 24 -5.67 12.12 11.29
CA LYS A 24 -5.37 10.71 11.07
C LYS A 24 -4.46 10.19 12.19
N THR A 25 -4.47 8.87 12.39
CA THR A 25 -3.64 8.19 13.40
C THR A 25 -2.81 7.10 12.75
N LEU A 26 -1.49 7.23 12.82
CA LEU A 26 -0.53 6.25 12.32
C LEU A 26 -0.10 5.33 13.46
N ALA A 27 -0.16 4.01 13.23
CA ALA A 27 0.52 3.05 14.09
C ALA A 27 2.03 3.11 13.84
N LEU A 28 2.84 3.07 14.90
CA LEU A 28 4.30 3.06 14.81
C LEU A 28 4.90 1.76 15.36
N GLY A 29 4.10 0.90 16.00
CA GLY A 29 4.53 -0.39 16.53
C GLY A 29 3.75 -0.78 17.78
N VAL A 30 4.01 -1.98 18.28
CA VAL A 30 3.47 -2.52 19.53
C VAL A 30 4.66 -2.76 20.46
N TYR A 31 4.55 -2.37 21.72
CA TYR A 31 5.53 -2.68 22.76
C TYR A 31 5.21 -4.06 23.36
N PRO A 32 6.21 -4.91 23.66
CA PRO A 32 7.65 -4.64 23.62
C PRO A 32 8.33 -4.88 22.26
N ASP A 33 7.64 -5.49 21.29
CA ASP A 33 8.21 -5.90 19.99
C ASP A 33 8.90 -4.75 19.23
N THR A 34 8.37 -3.54 19.37
CA THR A 34 8.99 -2.31 18.89
C THR A 34 9.57 -1.56 20.08
N SER A 35 10.87 -1.28 20.05
CA SER A 35 11.52 -0.44 21.05
C SER A 35 11.12 1.03 20.90
N LEU A 36 11.28 1.81 21.97
CA LEU A 36 11.03 3.26 21.93
C LEU A 36 11.90 3.96 20.89
N LYS A 37 13.15 3.52 20.70
CA LYS A 37 14.05 4.05 19.66
C LYS A 37 13.46 3.80 18.27
N GLN A 38 13.11 2.56 17.95
CA GLN A 38 12.50 2.22 16.66
C GLN A 38 11.20 2.99 16.41
N ALA A 39 10.38 3.19 17.43
CA ALA A 39 9.15 3.97 17.31
C ALA A 39 9.43 5.46 17.02
N ARG A 40 10.49 6.04 17.61
CA ARG A 40 10.95 7.41 17.30
C ARG A 40 11.52 7.52 15.89
N ASP A 41 12.32 6.54 15.46
CA ASP A 41 12.86 6.50 14.10
C ASP A 41 11.72 6.47 13.07
N ARG A 42 10.70 5.62 13.26
CA ARG A 42 9.50 5.56 12.42
C ARG A 42 8.68 6.85 12.44
N ARG A 43 8.59 7.53 13.58
CA ARG A 43 7.93 8.84 13.69
C ARG A 43 8.63 9.87 12.80
N ASP A 44 9.95 9.88 12.80
CA ASP A 44 10.72 10.88 12.05
C ASP A 44 10.63 10.65 10.55
N THR A 45 10.61 9.39 10.09
CA THR A 45 10.28 9.05 8.70
C THR A 45 8.88 9.52 8.33
N ALA A 46 7.87 9.25 9.16
CA ALA A 46 6.50 9.68 8.89
C ALA A 46 6.36 11.21 8.82
N LYS A 47 7.11 11.95 9.66
CA LYS A 47 7.13 13.42 9.61
C LYS A 47 7.75 13.96 8.32
N LYS A 48 8.80 13.32 7.81
CA LYS A 48 9.40 13.68 6.51
C LYS A 48 8.38 13.48 5.38
N GLN A 49 7.72 12.32 5.33
CA GLN A 49 6.66 12.06 4.36
C GLN A 49 5.55 13.12 4.38
N ILE A 50 5.07 13.51 5.58
CA ILE A 50 4.05 14.57 5.71
C ILE A 50 4.56 15.91 5.17
N ALA A 51 5.83 16.26 5.42
CA ALA A 51 6.44 17.49 4.90
C ALA A 51 6.56 17.47 3.37
N ASP A 52 6.82 16.29 2.78
CA ASP A 52 6.88 16.07 1.34
C ASP A 52 5.49 15.96 0.68
N GLY A 53 4.41 16.15 1.44
CA GLY A 53 3.03 16.04 0.93
C GLY A 53 2.58 14.60 0.66
N ILE A 54 3.24 13.60 1.27
CA ILE A 54 2.92 12.18 1.15
C ILE A 54 2.16 11.72 2.40
N ASP A 55 1.08 10.96 2.22
CA ASP A 55 0.36 10.37 3.35
C ASP A 55 1.07 9.11 3.88
N PRO A 56 1.68 9.15 5.09
CA PRO A 56 2.42 8.01 5.64
C PRO A 56 1.53 6.78 5.90
N GLY A 57 0.21 6.97 6.05
CA GLY A 57 -0.74 5.88 6.20
C GLY A 57 -0.93 5.07 4.92
N ILE A 58 -0.85 5.73 3.76
CA ILE A 58 -0.95 5.09 2.45
C ILE A 58 0.35 4.35 2.15
N THR A 59 1.51 4.99 2.34
CA THR A 59 2.82 4.35 2.13
C THR A 59 2.94 3.06 2.94
N ARG A 60 2.56 3.09 4.22
CA ARG A 60 2.55 1.89 5.07
C ARG A 60 1.59 0.79 4.57
N LYS A 61 0.45 1.17 3.99
CA LYS A 61 -0.52 0.22 3.44
C LYS A 61 0.06 -0.47 2.19
N ILE A 62 0.75 0.29 1.34
CA ILE A 62 1.44 -0.22 0.15
C ILE A 62 2.58 -1.16 0.56
N GLU A 63 3.44 -0.73 1.50
CA GLU A 63 4.53 -1.56 2.03
C GLU A 63 4.02 -2.87 2.66
N LYS A 64 2.91 -2.80 3.43
CA LYS A 64 2.31 -3.99 4.05
C LYS A 64 1.61 -4.90 3.02
N ALA A 65 1.10 -4.32 1.93
CA ALA A 65 0.53 -5.10 0.82
C ALA A 65 1.61 -5.88 0.05
N GLY A 66 2.90 -5.60 0.28
CA GLY A 66 4.01 -6.51 -0.02
C GLY A 66 4.15 -6.89 -1.49
N SER A 67 3.58 -6.12 -2.42
CA SER A 67 3.52 -6.51 -3.82
C SER A 67 3.77 -5.31 -4.71
N THR A 68 4.98 -5.26 -5.25
CA THR A 68 5.31 -4.56 -6.49
C THR A 68 4.61 -5.19 -7.70
N GLU A 69 3.91 -6.31 -7.52
CA GLU A 69 3.17 -7.05 -8.56
C GLU A 69 1.64 -6.84 -8.52
N ASN A 70 1.13 -5.95 -7.67
CA ASN A 70 -0.31 -5.62 -7.65
C ASN A 70 -0.68 -4.51 -8.64
N THR A 71 0.11 -4.34 -9.69
CA THR A 71 -0.30 -3.46 -10.77
C THR A 71 -1.44 -4.12 -11.55
N LEU A 72 -2.35 -3.32 -12.08
CA LEU A 72 -3.41 -3.84 -12.95
C LEU A 72 -2.82 -4.67 -14.10
N ALA A 73 -1.64 -4.29 -14.62
CA ALA A 73 -0.96 -5.01 -15.67
C ALA A 73 -0.50 -6.41 -15.25
N ALA A 74 0.10 -6.55 -14.07
CA ALA A 74 0.54 -7.85 -13.56
C ALA A 74 -0.64 -8.79 -13.29
N VAL A 75 -1.70 -8.30 -12.64
CA VAL A 75 -2.91 -9.08 -12.35
C VAL A 75 -3.66 -9.44 -13.63
N ALA A 76 -3.75 -8.53 -14.61
CA ALA A 76 -4.40 -8.80 -15.88
C ALA A 76 -3.66 -9.88 -16.68
N LYS A 77 -2.32 -9.85 -16.71
CA LYS A 77 -1.52 -10.86 -17.39
C LYS A 77 -1.68 -12.24 -16.74
N GLU A 78 -1.66 -12.32 -15.42
CA GLU A 78 -1.90 -13.59 -14.70
C GLU A 78 -3.31 -14.15 -15.00
N PHE A 79 -4.33 -13.28 -14.99
CA PHE A 79 -5.70 -13.64 -15.33
C PHE A 79 -5.85 -14.15 -16.77
N MET A 80 -5.21 -13.49 -17.74
CA MET A 80 -5.23 -13.90 -19.15
C MET A 80 -4.60 -15.29 -19.30
N GLU A 81 -3.44 -15.51 -18.68
CA GLU A 81 -2.71 -16.77 -18.78
C GLU A 81 -3.47 -17.95 -18.15
N ALA A 82 -4.13 -17.71 -17.01
CA ALA A 82 -5.01 -18.69 -16.35
C ALA A 82 -6.22 -19.09 -17.23
N ASN A 83 -6.70 -18.20 -18.08
CA ASN A 83 -7.83 -18.44 -18.98
C ASN A 83 -7.43 -18.81 -20.42
N ARG A 84 -6.14 -18.85 -20.73
CA ARG A 84 -5.61 -19.17 -22.07
C ARG A 84 -6.15 -20.48 -22.65
N LYS A 85 -6.40 -21.50 -21.81
CA LYS A 85 -6.97 -22.79 -22.24
C LYS A 85 -8.49 -22.76 -22.51
N LYS A 86 -9.20 -21.74 -22.01
CA LYS A 86 -10.66 -21.59 -22.17
C LYS A 86 -11.03 -20.74 -23.39
N TRP A 87 -10.09 -19.96 -23.92
CA TRP A 87 -10.33 -19.05 -25.03
C TRP A 87 -9.61 -19.50 -26.30
N SER A 88 -10.19 -19.17 -27.46
CA SER A 88 -9.51 -19.36 -28.73
C SER A 88 -8.31 -18.39 -28.84
N ALA A 89 -7.30 -18.76 -29.62
CA ALA A 89 -6.11 -17.94 -29.82
C ALA A 89 -6.44 -16.52 -30.34
N SER A 90 -7.46 -16.42 -31.20
CA SER A 90 -7.95 -15.14 -31.72
C SER A 90 -8.58 -14.25 -30.62
N HIS A 91 -9.40 -14.84 -29.73
CA HIS A 91 -9.98 -14.10 -28.62
C HIS A 91 -8.92 -13.63 -27.63
N PHE A 92 -7.93 -14.48 -27.32
CA PHE A 92 -6.81 -14.12 -26.46
C PHE A 92 -6.01 -12.94 -27.05
N ALA A 93 -5.61 -13.03 -28.32
CA ALA A 93 -4.84 -11.98 -28.99
C ALA A 93 -5.59 -10.64 -29.07
N HIS A 94 -6.90 -10.69 -29.32
CA HIS A 94 -7.74 -9.48 -29.33
C HIS A 94 -7.82 -8.84 -27.94
N LEU A 95 -8.00 -9.66 -26.89
CA LEU A 95 -8.06 -9.17 -25.51
C LEU A 95 -6.73 -8.54 -25.07
N GLU A 96 -5.61 -9.20 -25.38
CA GLU A 96 -4.26 -8.69 -25.09
C GLU A 96 -4.04 -7.32 -25.76
N GLN A 97 -4.38 -7.19 -27.04
CA GLN A 97 -4.25 -5.93 -27.77
C GLN A 97 -5.12 -4.80 -27.20
N CYS A 98 -6.34 -5.10 -26.77
CA CYS A 98 -7.22 -4.11 -26.12
C CYS A 98 -6.63 -3.65 -24.77
N PHE A 99 -6.08 -4.56 -23.97
CA PHE A 99 -5.45 -4.20 -22.71
C PHE A 99 -4.18 -3.37 -22.92
N GLU A 100 -3.33 -3.73 -23.88
CA GLU A 100 -2.11 -2.98 -24.21
C GLU A 100 -2.37 -1.57 -24.75
N ARG A 101 -3.41 -1.41 -25.59
CA ARG A 101 -3.72 -0.11 -26.21
C ARG A 101 -4.55 0.79 -25.31
N ASP A 102 -5.56 0.23 -24.65
CA ASP A 102 -6.64 1.02 -24.07
C ASP A 102 -6.62 1.02 -22.53
N VAL A 103 -5.95 0.07 -21.87
CA VAL A 103 -5.98 -0.08 -20.40
C VAL A 103 -4.63 0.19 -19.76
N PHE A 104 -3.57 -0.49 -20.18
CA PHE A 104 -2.25 -0.39 -19.56
C PHE A 104 -1.59 0.99 -19.64
N PRO A 105 -1.73 1.78 -20.72
CA PRO A 105 -1.14 3.12 -20.78
C PRO A 105 -1.71 4.05 -19.70
N TRP A 106 -2.94 3.79 -19.26
CA TRP A 106 -3.66 4.65 -18.32
C TRP A 106 -3.64 4.12 -16.90
N LEU A 107 -3.73 2.80 -16.72
CA LEU A 107 -3.96 2.15 -15.42
C LEU A 107 -2.92 1.07 -15.10
N GLY A 108 -2.02 0.74 -16.02
CA GLY A 108 -1.11 -0.41 -15.92
C GLY A 108 -0.04 -0.30 -14.84
N SER A 109 0.31 0.91 -14.39
CA SER A 109 1.32 1.16 -13.35
C SER A 109 0.73 1.62 -12.01
N TYR A 110 -0.58 1.83 -11.93
CA TYR A 110 -1.23 2.28 -10.71
C TYR A 110 -1.37 1.13 -9.70
N ASN A 111 -1.12 1.45 -8.43
CA ASN A 111 -1.18 0.55 -7.26
C ASN A 111 -2.01 1.23 -6.17
#